data_AF-A0A9W4RTB0-F1
#
_entry.id   AF-A0A9W4RTB0-F1
#
_cell.length_a   1.000
_cell.length_b   1.000
_cell.length_c   1.000
_cell.angle_alpha   90.00
_cell.angle_beta   90.00
_cell.angle_gamma   90.00
#
_symmetry.space_group_name_H-M   'P 1'
#
loop_
_entity.id
_entity.type
_entity.pdbx_description
1 polymer ?
#
loop_
_entity_poly.entity_id
_entity_poly.type
_entity_poly.pdbx_seq_one_letter_code
_entity_poly.pdbx_strand_id
1 'polypeptide(L)'
;MMRLVNTMPVKDPKTRLMRVFPQDETPPYAILSHRWSPRNVGEVTFQHLDPNSESPKGPVSYKKITEFCNKAFDAGFEWAWIDTCCINHEDSQEEGKSINSMCSWYRKAEVCYAYLADVTKLGDIGKSDWFKRGWTLQELLAPRNLIFFDRNWIDIGSRALRRDIIQETTKIPPEILLINTNTDYSVAQIISWATGRETSRPEDRAYSLLGLLRITMALDYTEGGEKAFVRLQQEIIKRSTDHSIFSWTAKLEEPGKLRDAFAKSPDEFASCADVEPNTTSREFALTNNGLRIQMRINDKNTNMIWGVLDCTRKGKHVAIPLEQIGDAAERRYGRLGHRGPADGATDVEAAIFNEMEYREVYIAPTGPRNFNLSEWMDAGAQYTFFMEPPMTPGSPLVIDLKATGEGRWKFGPRAWELKLEKTGHCGAMLLQHPLGEDQFVVMLGVHNNRVWTNIEPKNGSGESLQEITNNYLVTANDFHTSDRGKPVLNGLDEHVQDLGGGKRVSVKIRNGEVRREKCFRVRISFLVYNSKL
;
A
#
# COMPACT_ATOMS: atom_id res chain seq x y z
N MET A 1 6.90 -30.15 11.90
CA MET A 1 7.83 -30.12 13.05
C MET A 1 7.71 -28.77 13.72
N MET A 2 7.87 -28.69 15.03
CA MET A 2 7.79 -27.46 15.82
C MET A 2 8.96 -27.42 16.80
N ARG A 3 9.67 -26.30 16.86
CA ARG A 3 10.74 -26.09 17.84
C ARG A 3 10.15 -25.41 19.07
N LEU A 4 10.45 -25.91 20.26
CA LEU A 4 10.02 -25.33 21.54
C LEU A 4 11.26 -25.02 22.40
N VAL A 5 11.14 -24.00 23.24
CA VAL A 5 12.13 -23.64 24.26
C VAL A 5 11.68 -24.16 25.63
N ASN A 6 12.61 -24.70 26.41
CA ASN A 6 12.34 -25.14 27.78
C ASN A 6 12.14 -23.93 28.72
N THR A 7 11.12 -24.00 29.56
CA THR A 7 10.70 -22.90 30.42
C THR A 7 11.45 -22.84 31.75
N MET A 8 12.16 -23.91 32.14
CA MET A 8 12.82 -24.00 33.45
C MET A 8 13.69 -22.75 33.71
N PRO A 9 13.69 -22.24 34.95
CA PRO A 9 14.57 -21.14 35.32
C PRO A 9 16.04 -21.50 35.08
N VAL A 10 16.76 -20.64 34.36
CA VAL A 10 18.19 -20.80 34.07
C VAL A 10 18.98 -19.60 34.58
N LYS A 11 20.24 -19.81 34.96
CA LYS A 11 21.15 -18.73 35.38
C LYS A 11 21.54 -17.84 34.20
N ASP A 12 21.79 -18.44 33.04
CA ASP A 12 22.07 -17.73 31.79
C ASP A 12 20.92 -18.00 30.80
N PRO A 13 20.12 -16.98 30.41
CA PRO A 13 19.05 -17.13 29.43
C PRO A 13 19.49 -17.68 28.07
N LYS A 14 20.79 -17.61 27.73
CA LYS A 14 21.34 -18.18 26.48
C LYS A 14 21.40 -19.70 26.48
N THR A 15 21.43 -20.33 27.65
CA THR A 15 21.58 -21.78 27.78
C THR A 15 20.23 -22.50 27.79
N ARG A 16 19.13 -21.80 27.49
CA ARG A 16 17.80 -22.40 27.39
C ARG A 16 17.80 -23.46 26.28
N LEU A 17 17.43 -24.68 26.67
CA LEU A 17 17.35 -25.81 25.75
C LEU A 17 16.24 -25.59 24.72
N MET A 18 16.56 -25.78 23.45
CA MET A 18 15.58 -25.89 22.36
C MET A 18 15.46 -27.34 21.90
N ARG A 19 14.23 -27.79 21.62
CA ARG A 19 13.96 -29.12 21.07
C ARG A 19 12.96 -29.06 19.94
N VAL A 20 13.20 -29.84 18.90
CA VAL A 20 12.28 -30.02 17.77
C VAL A 20 11.39 -31.22 18.03
N PHE A 21 10.09 -31.04 17.84
CA PHE A 21 9.07 -32.07 17.99
C PHE A 21 8.37 -32.34 16.66
N PRO A 22 8.08 -33.61 16.33
CA PRO A 22 7.10 -33.96 15.30
C PRO A 22 5.73 -33.34 15.60
N GLN A 23 4.93 -33.09 14.57
CA GLN A 23 3.63 -32.41 14.73
C GLN A 23 2.63 -33.21 15.56
N ASP A 24 2.72 -34.54 15.50
CA ASP A 24 1.83 -35.46 16.21
C ASP A 24 2.34 -35.82 17.62
N GLU A 25 3.54 -35.36 17.98
CA GLU A 25 4.21 -35.62 19.26
C GLU A 25 4.53 -34.31 20.01
N THR A 26 3.89 -33.21 19.63
CA THR A 26 4.13 -31.91 20.26
C THR A 26 3.52 -31.91 21.68
N PRO A 27 4.31 -31.70 22.75
CA PRO A 27 3.79 -31.68 24.13
C PRO A 27 2.94 -30.43 24.37
N PRO A 28 2.16 -30.35 25.47
CA PRO A 28 1.49 -29.11 25.87
C PRO A 28 2.48 -27.96 26.05
N TYR A 29 2.12 -26.76 25.59
CA TYR A 29 3.00 -25.59 25.61
C TYR A 29 2.24 -24.27 25.76
N ALA A 30 2.95 -23.28 26.31
CA ALA A 30 2.55 -21.88 26.27
C ALA A 30 3.10 -21.20 25.01
N ILE A 31 2.39 -20.21 24.47
CA ILE A 31 2.83 -19.46 23.28
C ILE A 31 2.85 -17.95 23.53
N LEU A 32 3.92 -17.28 23.10
CA LEU A 32 4.04 -15.82 23.26
C LEU A 32 3.55 -15.11 22.01
N SER A 33 2.61 -14.19 22.19
CA SER A 33 2.25 -13.17 21.21
C SER A 33 2.87 -11.84 21.64
N HIS A 34 3.62 -11.19 20.75
CA HIS A 34 4.25 -9.92 21.05
C HIS A 34 4.51 -9.07 19.81
N ARG A 35 4.92 -7.81 20.01
CA ARG A 35 5.56 -7.03 18.95
C ARG A 35 7.08 -7.12 19.04
N TRP A 36 7.71 -7.23 17.87
CA TRP A 36 9.14 -7.09 17.73
C TRP A 36 9.53 -5.64 18.03
N SER A 37 10.49 -5.45 18.94
CA SER A 37 10.96 -4.16 19.42
C SER A 37 11.61 -3.38 18.27
N PRO A 38 11.13 -2.16 17.97
CA PRO A 38 11.75 -1.29 16.97
C PRO A 38 12.95 -0.49 17.53
N ARG A 39 13.28 -0.63 18.83
CA ARG A 39 14.32 0.18 19.51
C ARG A 39 15.70 -0.50 19.47
N ASN A 40 16.77 0.28 19.65
CA ASN A 40 18.21 -0.02 19.58
C ASN A 40 18.75 -1.32 20.23
N VAL A 41 17.93 -2.12 20.91
CA VAL A 41 18.27 -3.46 21.40
C VAL A 41 17.35 -4.46 20.70
N GLY A 42 17.94 -5.37 19.92
CA GLY A 42 17.22 -6.38 19.16
C GLY A 42 16.54 -7.43 20.04
N GLU A 43 15.79 -8.32 19.41
CA GLU A 43 15.13 -9.44 20.07
C GLU A 43 15.98 -10.70 19.98
N VAL A 44 15.79 -11.61 20.94
CA VAL A 44 16.44 -12.92 20.92
C VAL A 44 15.93 -13.70 19.71
N THR A 45 16.82 -14.01 18.78
CA THR A 45 16.52 -14.82 17.59
C THR A 45 16.93 -16.28 17.78
N PHE A 46 16.64 -17.14 16.80
CA PHE A 46 17.08 -18.54 16.80
C PHE A 46 18.59 -18.66 16.98
N GLN A 47 19.37 -17.85 16.25
CA GLN A 47 20.84 -17.81 16.30
C GLN A 47 21.40 -17.47 17.68
N HIS A 48 20.61 -16.83 18.55
CA HIS A 48 21.04 -16.48 19.90
C HIS A 48 20.94 -17.63 20.90
N LEU A 49 20.08 -18.63 20.60
CA LEU A 49 19.86 -19.80 21.44
C LEU A 49 20.45 -21.08 20.82
N ASP A 50 20.82 -21.07 19.54
CA ASP A 50 21.46 -22.21 18.88
C ASP A 50 22.93 -22.33 19.33
N PRO A 51 23.32 -23.43 20.00
CA PRO A 51 24.71 -23.63 20.44
C PRO A 51 25.70 -23.76 19.28
N ASN A 52 25.22 -24.04 18.05
CA ASN A 52 26.07 -24.15 16.86
C ASN A 52 26.26 -22.80 16.15
N SER A 53 25.62 -21.74 16.62
CA SER A 53 25.71 -20.41 16.03
C SER A 53 27.06 -19.76 16.37
N GLU A 54 27.87 -19.50 15.34
CA GLU A 54 29.25 -19.02 15.50
C GLU A 54 29.35 -17.55 15.97
N SER A 55 28.31 -16.73 15.79
CA SER A 55 28.26 -15.32 16.23
C SER A 55 26.85 -14.71 16.10
N PRO A 56 26.06 -14.67 17.19
CA PRO A 56 24.78 -13.97 17.18
C PRO A 56 24.98 -12.47 16.94
N LYS A 57 24.24 -11.88 16.00
CA LYS A 57 24.43 -10.47 15.61
C LYS A 57 23.73 -9.51 16.57
N GLY A 58 24.50 -8.56 17.09
CA GLY A 58 24.01 -7.33 17.73
C GLY A 58 23.58 -7.49 19.20
N PRO A 59 23.37 -6.37 19.91
CA PRO A 59 22.87 -6.39 21.28
C PRO A 59 21.40 -6.83 21.30
N VAL A 60 21.07 -7.81 22.16
CA VAL A 60 19.70 -8.29 22.35
C VAL A 60 19.30 -8.28 23.83
N SER A 61 17.99 -8.20 24.08
CA SER A 61 17.44 -8.28 25.43
C SER A 61 16.77 -9.63 25.69
N TYR A 62 17.30 -10.39 26.65
CA TYR A 62 16.69 -11.64 27.12
C TYR A 62 15.54 -11.43 28.11
N LYS A 63 15.24 -10.18 28.50
CA LYS A 63 14.22 -9.91 29.53
C LYS A 63 12.86 -10.48 29.13
N LYS A 64 12.41 -10.21 27.90
CA LYS A 64 11.08 -10.64 27.43
C LYS A 64 10.93 -12.17 27.47
N ILE A 65 11.89 -12.91 26.90
CA ILE A 65 11.87 -14.38 26.90
C ILE A 65 11.97 -14.94 28.31
N THR A 66 12.80 -14.36 29.19
CA THR A 66 12.93 -14.83 30.57
C THR A 66 11.64 -14.66 31.35
N GLU A 67 11.01 -13.48 31.30
CA GLU A 67 9.74 -13.23 31.99
C GLU A 67 8.62 -14.14 31.44
N PHE A 68 8.54 -14.30 30.12
CA PHE A 68 7.59 -15.22 29.50
C PHE A 68 7.79 -16.67 29.97
N CYS A 69 9.02 -17.18 29.91
CA CYS A 69 9.33 -18.54 30.33
C CYS A 69 9.05 -18.75 31.82
N ASN A 70 9.36 -17.77 32.68
CA ASN A 70 9.05 -17.84 34.10
C ASN A 70 7.53 -17.93 34.32
N LYS A 71 6.73 -17.08 33.67
CA LYS A 71 5.26 -17.14 33.73
C LYS A 71 4.70 -18.48 33.22
N ALA A 72 5.29 -19.04 32.17
CA ALA A 72 4.89 -20.33 31.63
C ALA A 72 5.25 -21.48 32.59
N PHE A 73 6.45 -21.45 33.17
CA PHE A 73 6.91 -22.42 34.18
C PHE A 73 6.05 -22.39 35.44
N ASP A 74 5.76 -21.20 35.97
CA ASP A 74 4.90 -21.02 37.16
C ASP A 74 3.47 -21.52 36.91
N ALA A 75 3.01 -21.50 35.66
CA ALA A 75 1.73 -22.06 35.24
C ALA A 75 1.78 -23.57 34.92
N GLY A 76 2.94 -24.22 35.10
CA GLY A 76 3.12 -25.67 34.92
C GLY A 76 3.50 -26.13 33.51
N PHE A 77 3.84 -25.23 32.60
CA PHE A 77 4.28 -25.60 31.26
C PHE A 77 5.79 -25.81 31.22
N GLU A 78 6.24 -26.99 30.79
CA GLU A 78 7.67 -27.30 30.57
C GLU A 78 8.22 -26.66 29.28
N TRP A 79 7.34 -26.47 28.29
CA TRP A 79 7.71 -26.00 26.96
C TRP A 79 6.95 -24.73 26.59
N ALA A 80 7.63 -23.86 25.86
CA ALA A 80 7.03 -22.66 25.31
C ALA A 80 7.48 -22.40 23.87
N TRP A 81 6.68 -21.63 23.14
CA TRP A 81 6.96 -21.20 21.78
C TRP A 81 6.99 -19.69 21.65
N ILE A 82 7.99 -19.19 20.92
CA ILE A 82 8.20 -17.77 20.63
C ILE A 82 8.68 -17.67 19.18
N ASP A 83 7.98 -16.92 18.34
CA ASP A 83 8.28 -16.82 16.90
C ASP A 83 9.74 -16.45 16.63
N THR A 84 10.27 -15.44 17.32
CA THR A 84 11.62 -14.90 17.08
C THR A 84 12.73 -15.93 17.23
N CYS A 85 12.62 -16.86 18.19
CA CYS A 85 13.68 -17.83 18.50
C CYS A 85 13.32 -19.29 18.22
N CYS A 86 12.03 -19.61 18.07
CA CYS A 86 11.62 -20.95 17.68
C CYS A 86 11.57 -21.13 16.16
N ILE A 87 11.56 -20.06 15.37
CA ILE A 87 11.68 -20.10 13.91
C ILE A 87 13.07 -19.63 13.49
N ASN A 88 13.73 -20.39 12.63
CA ASN A 88 14.91 -19.91 11.93
C ASN A 88 14.51 -19.04 10.73
N HIS A 89 14.42 -17.73 10.94
CA HIS A 89 14.11 -16.75 9.89
C HIS A 89 15.20 -16.59 8.81
N GLU A 90 16.38 -17.18 8.98
CA GLU A 90 17.42 -17.22 7.94
C GLU A 90 17.25 -18.41 6.98
N ASP A 91 16.40 -19.39 7.33
CA ASP A 91 15.99 -20.49 6.45
C ASP A 91 14.61 -20.19 5.85
N SER A 92 14.58 -19.79 4.58
CA SER A 92 13.35 -19.45 3.87
C SER A 92 12.36 -20.62 3.72
N GLN A 93 12.86 -21.86 3.69
CA GLN A 93 11.98 -23.05 3.67
C GLN A 93 11.34 -23.27 5.04
N GLU A 94 12.10 -23.10 6.12
CA GLU A 94 11.57 -23.18 7.49
C GLU A 94 10.57 -22.04 7.75
N GLU A 95 10.92 -20.80 7.40
CA GLU A 95 10.05 -19.62 7.55
C GLU A 95 8.73 -19.82 6.78
N GLY A 96 8.79 -20.26 5.52
CA GLY A 96 7.60 -20.54 4.71
C GLY A 96 6.69 -21.63 5.29
N LYS A 97 7.26 -22.72 5.81
CA LYS A 97 6.49 -23.78 6.49
C LYS A 97 5.89 -23.28 7.81
N SER A 98 6.63 -22.45 8.53
CA SER A 98 6.22 -21.89 9.82
C SER A 98 5.05 -20.93 9.68
N ILE A 99 5.12 -20.01 8.70
CA ILE A 99 4.03 -19.07 8.39
C ILE A 99 2.72 -19.80 8.06
N ASN A 100 2.78 -20.84 7.22
CA ASN A 100 1.61 -21.65 6.88
C ASN A 100 1.08 -22.47 8.08
N SER A 101 1.88 -22.67 9.13
CA SER A 101 1.52 -23.45 10.32
C SER A 101 1.14 -22.59 11.54
N MET A 102 1.50 -21.30 11.54
CA MET A 102 1.50 -20.45 12.73
C MET A 102 0.13 -20.34 13.39
N CYS A 103 -0.94 -20.13 12.61
CA CYS A 103 -2.31 -20.11 13.16
C CYS A 103 -2.65 -21.43 13.87
N SER A 104 -2.25 -22.58 13.30
CA SER A 104 -2.47 -23.87 13.95
C SER A 104 -1.66 -24.02 15.24
N TRP A 105 -0.47 -23.44 15.32
CA TRP A 105 0.33 -23.44 16.55
C TRP A 105 -0.36 -22.60 17.63
N TYR A 106 -0.76 -21.36 17.33
CA TYR A 106 -1.57 -20.56 18.25
C TYR A 106 -2.86 -21.25 18.68
N ARG A 107 -3.54 -21.95 17.76
CA ARG A 107 -4.77 -22.71 18.04
C ARG A 107 -4.56 -23.91 18.97
N LYS A 108 -3.39 -24.57 18.89
CA LYS A 108 -3.05 -25.78 19.65
C LYS A 108 -2.34 -25.49 20.98
N ALA A 109 -1.82 -24.29 21.19
CA ALA A 109 -1.24 -23.89 22.46
C ALA A 109 -2.30 -23.95 23.59
N GLU A 110 -1.87 -24.37 24.78
CA GLU A 110 -2.75 -24.42 25.96
C GLU A 110 -3.08 -23.02 26.46
N VAL A 111 -2.12 -22.10 26.35
CA VAL A 111 -2.32 -20.69 26.65
C VAL A 111 -1.45 -19.81 25.76
N CYS A 112 -2.01 -18.70 25.31
CA CYS A 112 -1.28 -17.62 24.67
C CYS A 112 -1.14 -16.44 25.63
N TYR A 113 0.08 -15.97 25.82
CA TYR A 113 0.36 -14.74 26.56
C TYR A 113 0.62 -13.61 25.56
N ALA A 114 -0.26 -12.60 25.53
CA ALA A 114 -0.09 -11.41 24.71
C ALA A 114 0.61 -10.31 25.51
N TYR A 115 1.87 -10.04 25.19
CA TYR A 115 2.67 -9.02 25.86
C TYR A 115 2.53 -7.65 25.18
N LEU A 116 1.91 -6.71 25.88
CA LEU A 116 1.64 -5.34 25.44
C LEU A 116 2.69 -4.38 26.01
N ALA A 117 3.83 -4.27 25.32
CA ALA A 117 5.01 -3.53 25.78
C ALA A 117 4.78 -2.02 26.00
N ASP A 118 3.71 -1.47 25.44
CA ASP A 118 3.34 -0.05 25.46
C ASP A 118 2.18 0.26 26.41
N VAL A 119 1.60 -0.75 27.06
CA VAL A 119 0.49 -0.58 28.02
C VAL A 119 1.05 -0.36 29.42
N THR A 120 0.58 0.70 30.07
CA THR A 120 0.93 1.04 31.47
C THR A 120 -0.25 0.98 32.44
N LYS A 121 -1.47 1.04 31.91
CA LYS A 121 -2.74 0.99 32.65
C LYS A 121 -3.82 0.40 31.74
N LEU A 122 -4.89 -0.13 32.35
CA LEU A 122 -5.96 -0.82 31.63
C LEU A 122 -6.61 0.02 30.50
N GLY A 123 -6.73 1.33 30.70
CA GLY A 123 -7.29 2.24 29.68
C GLY A 123 -6.44 2.41 28.42
N ASP A 124 -5.20 1.93 28.41
CA ASP A 124 -4.30 2.02 27.25
C ASP A 124 -4.40 0.79 26.33
N ILE A 125 -5.07 -0.30 26.76
CA ILE A 125 -5.12 -1.57 26.01
C ILE A 125 -5.61 -1.35 24.58
N GLY A 126 -6.75 -0.67 24.39
CA GLY A 126 -7.33 -0.43 23.08
C GLY A 126 -6.51 0.49 22.17
N LYS A 127 -5.51 1.19 22.73
CA LYS A 127 -4.55 2.04 22.00
C LYS A 127 -3.24 1.32 21.70
N SER A 128 -3.07 0.10 22.24
CA SER A 128 -1.83 -0.63 22.11
C SER A 128 -1.51 -0.89 20.65
N ASP A 129 -0.26 -0.64 20.35
CA ASP A 129 0.37 -0.87 19.07
C ASP A 129 0.30 -2.34 18.65
N TRP A 130 0.08 -3.27 19.59
CA TRP A 130 -0.18 -4.69 19.32
C TRP A 130 -1.42 -4.90 18.45
N PHE A 131 -2.51 -4.16 18.68
CA PHE A 131 -3.73 -4.28 17.87
C PHE A 131 -3.57 -3.76 16.43
N LYS A 132 -2.50 -2.99 16.17
CA LYS A 132 -2.17 -2.50 14.83
C LYS A 132 -1.26 -3.45 14.06
N ARG A 133 -0.67 -4.49 14.64
CA ARG A 133 0.21 -5.41 13.89
C ARG A 133 -0.64 -6.41 13.09
N GLY A 134 -0.25 -6.70 11.85
CA GLY A 134 -0.99 -7.65 10.99
C GLY A 134 -1.06 -9.05 11.59
N TRP A 135 0.10 -9.62 11.95
CA TRP A 135 0.22 -10.96 12.50
C TRP A 135 -0.56 -11.19 13.80
N THR A 136 -0.72 -10.17 14.65
CA THR A 136 -1.42 -10.32 15.94
C THR A 136 -2.92 -10.57 15.79
N LEU A 137 -3.50 -10.45 14.60
CA LEU A 137 -4.91 -10.79 14.36
C LEU A 137 -5.17 -12.30 14.58
N GLN A 138 -4.35 -13.16 13.97
CA GLN A 138 -4.48 -14.60 14.21
C GLN A 138 -4.05 -14.98 15.63
N GLU A 139 -3.13 -14.23 16.23
CA GLU A 139 -2.69 -14.43 17.63
C GLU A 139 -3.79 -14.02 18.62
N LEU A 140 -4.68 -13.10 18.23
CA LEU A 140 -5.88 -12.73 18.98
C LEU A 140 -6.96 -13.80 18.90
N LEU A 141 -7.18 -14.36 17.70
CA LEU A 141 -8.37 -15.18 17.40
C LEU A 141 -8.12 -16.68 17.54
N ALA A 142 -6.99 -17.19 17.07
CA ALA A 142 -6.71 -18.62 17.03
C ALA A 142 -6.61 -19.27 18.42
N PRO A 143 -5.95 -18.68 19.43
CA PRO A 143 -5.82 -19.31 20.74
C PRO A 143 -7.16 -19.61 21.41
N ARG A 144 -7.19 -20.73 22.14
CA ARG A 144 -8.30 -21.10 23.01
C ARG A 144 -8.33 -20.23 24.26
N ASN A 145 -7.17 -20.07 24.87
CA ASN A 145 -6.94 -19.21 26.03
C ASN A 145 -5.93 -18.13 25.68
N LEU A 146 -6.30 -16.86 25.87
CA LEU A 146 -5.44 -15.70 25.64
C LEU A 146 -5.50 -14.80 26.87
N ILE A 147 -4.34 -14.53 27.45
CA ILE A 147 -4.15 -13.65 28.62
C ILE A 147 -3.26 -12.48 28.21
N PHE A 148 -3.69 -11.25 28.51
CA PHE A 148 -2.91 -10.05 28.23
C PHE A 148 -2.01 -9.71 29.41
N PHE A 149 -0.78 -9.30 29.11
CA PHE A 149 0.19 -8.78 30.07
C PHE A 149 0.63 -7.37 29.67
N ASP A 150 0.76 -6.48 30.65
CA ASP A 150 1.29 -5.13 30.41
C ASP A 150 2.83 -5.13 30.29
N ARG A 151 3.43 -3.93 30.15
CA ARG A 151 4.89 -3.77 30.03
C ARG A 151 5.72 -4.29 31.23
N ASN A 152 5.08 -4.51 32.37
CA ASN A 152 5.69 -4.99 33.61
C ASN A 152 5.34 -6.47 33.88
N TRP A 153 4.76 -7.17 32.90
CA TRP A 153 4.29 -8.56 33.05
C TRP A 153 3.22 -8.73 34.15
N ILE A 154 2.42 -7.69 34.37
CA ILE A 154 1.22 -7.75 35.20
C ILE A 154 0.08 -8.29 34.35
N ASP A 155 -0.63 -9.30 34.85
CA ASP A 155 -1.84 -9.84 34.23
C ASP A 155 -2.90 -8.74 34.18
N ILE A 156 -3.31 -8.39 32.96
CA ILE A 156 -4.33 -7.38 32.69
C ILE A 156 -5.60 -7.99 32.10
N GLY A 157 -5.82 -9.30 32.23
CA GLY A 157 -7.07 -9.99 31.95
C GLY A 157 -7.07 -10.84 30.67
N SER A 158 -8.07 -11.71 30.55
CA SER A 158 -8.26 -12.57 29.39
C SER A 158 -8.94 -11.86 28.21
N ARG A 159 -8.89 -12.48 27.02
CA ARG A 159 -9.67 -12.05 25.84
C ARG A 159 -11.15 -11.87 26.15
N ALA A 160 -11.76 -12.81 26.87
CA ALA A 160 -13.17 -12.74 27.25
C ALA A 160 -13.46 -11.56 28.19
N LEU A 161 -12.57 -11.28 29.15
CA LEU A 161 -12.70 -10.16 30.08
C LEU A 161 -12.48 -8.80 29.39
N ARG A 162 -11.73 -8.78 28.29
CA ARG A 162 -11.41 -7.56 27.51
C ARG A 162 -12.20 -7.41 26.22
N ARG A 163 -13.23 -8.24 26.02
CA ARG A 163 -14.01 -8.28 24.78
C ARG A 163 -14.53 -6.91 24.33
N ASP A 164 -15.00 -6.07 25.26
CA ASP A 164 -15.63 -4.79 24.93
C ASP A 164 -14.58 -3.81 24.36
N ILE A 165 -13.39 -3.76 24.99
CA ILE A 165 -12.24 -2.97 24.50
C ILE A 165 -11.76 -3.51 23.14
N ILE A 166 -11.68 -4.83 23.00
CA ILE A 166 -11.23 -5.47 21.75
C ILE A 166 -12.22 -5.19 20.63
N GLN A 167 -13.53 -5.32 20.87
CA GLN A 167 -14.59 -5.03 19.91
C GLN A 167 -14.55 -3.55 19.50
N GLU A 168 -14.41 -2.64 20.46
CA GLU A 168 -14.32 -1.20 20.16
C GLU A 168 -13.14 -0.88 19.24
N THR A 169 -11.96 -1.45 19.55
CA THR A 169 -10.71 -1.23 18.81
C THR A 169 -10.68 -1.93 17.45
N THR A 170 -11.17 -3.17 17.35
CA THR A 170 -10.94 -4.03 16.18
C THR A 170 -12.18 -4.30 15.33
N LYS A 171 -13.37 -3.95 15.82
CA LYS A 171 -14.68 -4.28 15.23
C LYS A 171 -14.96 -5.78 15.10
N ILE A 172 -14.13 -6.62 15.73
CA ILE A 172 -14.36 -8.05 15.83
C ILE A 172 -15.59 -8.29 16.73
N PRO A 173 -16.58 -9.09 16.28
CA PRO A 173 -17.77 -9.37 17.06
C PRO A 173 -17.45 -10.04 18.42
N PRO A 174 -18.21 -9.72 19.49
CA PRO A 174 -17.94 -10.28 20.82
C PRO A 174 -18.11 -11.80 20.89
N GLU A 175 -18.93 -12.40 20.03
CA GLU A 175 -19.25 -13.83 19.99
C GLU A 175 -17.99 -14.67 19.76
N ILE A 176 -17.15 -14.29 18.79
CA ILE A 176 -15.88 -14.97 18.49
C ILE A 176 -14.84 -14.76 19.61
N LEU A 177 -14.89 -13.64 20.33
CA LEU A 177 -13.98 -13.34 21.43
C LEU A 177 -14.29 -14.15 22.70
N LEU A 178 -15.57 -14.49 22.91
CA LEU A 178 -16.08 -15.19 24.08
C LEU A 178 -15.97 -16.71 23.98
N ILE A 179 -16.59 -17.30 22.95
CA ILE A 179 -16.91 -18.74 22.97
C ILE A 179 -15.99 -19.52 22.03
N ASN A 180 -15.32 -18.85 21.08
CA ASN A 180 -14.50 -19.51 20.06
C ASN A 180 -15.26 -20.68 19.36
N THR A 181 -16.57 -20.51 19.20
CA THR A 181 -17.51 -21.48 18.60
C THR A 181 -17.97 -21.06 17.20
N ASN A 182 -18.49 -22.03 16.45
CA ASN A 182 -18.97 -21.91 15.07
C ASN A 182 -20.13 -20.91 14.91
N THR A 183 -19.81 -19.63 14.78
CA THR A 183 -20.59 -18.73 13.94
C THR A 183 -19.90 -18.65 12.58
N ASP A 184 -20.64 -18.89 11.50
CA ASP A 184 -20.12 -18.79 10.14
C ASP A 184 -19.94 -17.30 9.80
N TYR A 185 -18.68 -16.86 9.72
CA TYR A 185 -18.33 -15.53 9.23
C TYR A 185 -17.96 -15.60 7.76
N SER A 186 -18.35 -14.57 7.01
CA SER A 186 -17.96 -14.46 5.61
C SER A 186 -16.46 -14.20 5.45
N VAL A 187 -15.92 -14.53 4.29
CA VAL A 187 -14.56 -14.18 3.88
C VAL A 187 -14.34 -12.67 4.03
N ALA A 188 -15.32 -11.85 3.64
CA ALA A 188 -15.23 -10.39 3.74
C ALA A 188 -15.14 -9.91 5.19
N GLN A 189 -15.89 -10.51 6.12
CA GLN A 189 -15.82 -10.18 7.54
C GLN A 189 -14.44 -10.51 8.11
N ILE A 190 -13.93 -11.71 7.82
CA ILE A 190 -12.59 -12.14 8.30
C ILE A 190 -11.50 -11.19 7.79
N ILE A 191 -11.55 -10.81 6.50
CA ILE A 191 -10.60 -9.87 5.91
C ILE A 191 -10.75 -8.47 6.53
N SER A 192 -11.97 -8.02 6.80
CA SER A 192 -12.23 -6.70 7.40
C SER A 192 -11.58 -6.51 8.77
N TRP A 193 -11.37 -7.59 9.53
CA TRP A 193 -10.68 -7.54 10.83
C TRP A 193 -9.18 -7.22 10.70
N ALA A 194 -8.63 -7.30 9.49
CA ALA A 194 -7.26 -6.91 9.16
C ALA A 194 -7.13 -5.45 8.66
N THR A 195 -8.24 -4.74 8.47
CA THR A 195 -8.24 -3.32 8.11
C THR A 195 -7.49 -2.48 9.15
N GLY A 196 -6.66 -1.54 8.70
CA GLY A 196 -5.93 -0.60 9.56
C GLY A 196 -4.75 -1.21 10.33
N ARG A 197 -4.51 -2.52 10.20
CA ARG A 197 -3.29 -3.14 10.72
C ARG A 197 -2.12 -2.85 9.77
N GLU A 198 -0.89 -3.01 10.23
CA GLU A 198 0.38 -2.72 9.55
C GLU A 198 1.33 -3.91 9.65
N THR A 199 2.20 -4.07 8.64
CA THR A 199 3.20 -5.14 8.57
C THR A 199 4.54 -4.58 8.13
N SER A 200 5.64 -5.23 8.55
CA SER A 200 6.99 -4.80 8.17
C SER A 200 7.28 -5.09 6.70
N ARG A 201 6.90 -6.29 6.22
CA ARG A 201 6.91 -6.65 4.81
C ARG A 201 5.51 -6.41 4.22
N PRO A 202 5.39 -5.81 3.02
CA PRO A 202 4.08 -5.53 2.45
C PRO A 202 3.27 -6.79 2.14
N GLU A 203 3.90 -7.91 1.80
CA GLU A 203 3.26 -9.20 1.49
C GLU A 203 2.59 -9.83 2.71
N ASP A 204 3.10 -9.55 3.92
CA ASP A 204 2.51 -10.03 5.17
C ASP A 204 1.07 -9.49 5.38
N ARG A 205 0.66 -8.43 4.66
CA ARG A 205 -0.74 -7.99 4.59
C ARG A 205 -1.68 -9.11 4.15
N ALA A 206 -1.19 -10.00 3.30
CA ALA A 206 -1.88 -11.21 2.86
C ALA A 206 -1.49 -12.41 3.72
N TYR A 207 -0.19 -12.63 3.96
CA TYR A 207 0.26 -13.87 4.60
C TYR A 207 -0.21 -14.02 6.06
N SER A 208 -0.43 -12.90 6.77
CA SER A 208 -1.00 -12.92 8.12
C SER A 208 -2.46 -13.40 8.21
N LEU A 209 -3.15 -13.54 7.06
CA LEU A 209 -4.54 -14.01 6.98
C LEU A 209 -4.66 -15.50 6.61
N LEU A 210 -3.57 -16.14 6.18
CA LEU A 210 -3.61 -17.51 5.62
C LEU A 210 -4.30 -18.50 6.56
N GLY A 211 -3.90 -18.51 7.83
CA GLY A 211 -4.43 -19.45 8.79
C GLY A 211 -5.88 -19.19 9.20
N LEU A 212 -6.33 -17.94 9.20
CA LEU A 212 -7.73 -17.57 9.49
C LEU A 212 -8.66 -17.97 8.33
N LEU A 213 -8.17 -17.85 7.10
CA LEU A 213 -8.90 -18.20 5.88
C LEU A 213 -8.64 -19.66 5.44
N ARG A 214 -7.90 -20.43 6.23
CA ARG A 214 -7.54 -21.84 5.96
C ARG A 214 -6.88 -22.06 4.59
N ILE A 215 -6.03 -21.12 4.20
CA ILE A 215 -5.24 -21.16 2.97
C ILE A 215 -3.82 -21.60 3.26
N THR A 216 -3.24 -22.33 2.30
CA THR A 216 -1.82 -22.66 2.28
C THR A 216 -1.29 -22.34 0.90
N MET A 217 -0.22 -21.56 0.82
CA MET A 217 0.39 -21.13 -0.44
C MET A 217 1.89 -20.87 -0.26
N ALA A 218 2.65 -20.98 -1.35
CA ALA A 218 4.06 -20.62 -1.36
C ALA A 218 4.23 -19.12 -1.11
N LEU A 219 5.23 -18.73 -0.32
CA LEU A 219 5.51 -17.32 -0.03
C LEU A 219 6.51 -16.77 -1.06
N ASP A 220 6.27 -15.55 -1.50
CA ASP A 220 7.13 -14.79 -2.40
C ASP A 220 7.22 -13.34 -1.91
N TYR A 221 8.26 -13.05 -1.12
CA TYR A 221 8.52 -11.70 -0.59
C TYR A 221 9.06 -10.72 -1.64
N THR A 222 9.02 -11.07 -2.94
CA THR A 222 9.38 -10.19 -4.05
C THR A 222 8.17 -9.77 -4.89
N GLU A 223 6.98 -10.35 -4.64
CA GLU A 223 5.78 -10.10 -5.45
C GLU A 223 5.13 -8.73 -5.15
N GLY A 224 5.38 -8.16 -3.98
CA GLY A 224 4.74 -6.94 -3.50
C GLY A 224 3.37 -7.19 -2.86
N GLY A 225 3.00 -6.35 -1.89
CA GLY A 225 1.81 -6.55 -1.05
C GLY A 225 0.49 -6.66 -1.82
N GLU A 226 0.28 -5.85 -2.86
CA GLU A 226 -0.95 -5.89 -3.66
C GLU A 226 -1.09 -7.24 -4.40
N LYS A 227 -0.01 -7.73 -5.03
CA LYS A 227 -0.04 -9.00 -5.76
C LYS A 227 -0.21 -10.18 -4.81
N ALA A 228 0.47 -10.15 -3.66
CA ALA A 228 0.30 -11.16 -2.62
C ALA A 228 -1.16 -11.25 -2.15
N PHE A 229 -1.82 -10.11 -1.97
CA PHE A 229 -3.22 -10.05 -1.54
C PHE A 229 -4.22 -10.47 -2.62
N VAL A 230 -3.96 -10.13 -3.89
CA VAL A 230 -4.72 -10.68 -5.02
C VAL A 230 -4.54 -12.19 -5.11
N ARG A 231 -3.32 -12.70 -4.95
CA ARG A 231 -3.02 -14.14 -4.98
C ARG A 231 -3.70 -14.88 -3.83
N LEU A 232 -3.75 -14.29 -2.64
CA LEU A 232 -4.55 -14.83 -1.53
C LEU A 232 -6.02 -14.98 -1.91
N GLN A 233 -6.64 -13.93 -2.48
CA GLN A 233 -8.03 -14.00 -2.93
C GLN A 233 -8.22 -15.08 -4.01
N GLN A 234 -7.27 -15.22 -4.93
CA GLN A 234 -7.27 -16.29 -5.93
C GLN A 234 -7.22 -17.70 -5.31
N GLU A 235 -6.47 -17.90 -4.23
CA GLU A 235 -6.47 -19.18 -3.50
C GLU A 235 -7.77 -19.44 -2.73
N ILE A 236 -8.41 -18.39 -2.21
CA ILE A 236 -9.70 -18.50 -1.52
C ILE A 236 -10.80 -18.96 -2.49
N ILE A 237 -10.90 -18.33 -3.67
CA ILE A 237 -11.95 -18.65 -4.64
C ILE A 237 -11.84 -20.06 -5.23
N LYS A 238 -10.67 -20.71 -5.13
CA LYS A 238 -10.52 -22.11 -5.53
C LYS A 238 -11.25 -23.09 -4.57
N ARG A 239 -11.62 -22.63 -3.38
CA ARG A 239 -12.13 -23.48 -2.28
C ARG A 239 -13.42 -22.98 -1.65
N SER A 240 -13.90 -21.80 -2.01
CA SER A 240 -15.08 -21.15 -1.43
C SER A 240 -15.94 -20.51 -2.51
N THR A 241 -17.26 -20.69 -2.41
CA THR A 241 -18.27 -20.00 -3.21
C THR A 241 -18.79 -18.73 -2.51
N ASP A 242 -18.13 -18.24 -1.46
CA ASP A 242 -18.57 -17.05 -0.75
C ASP A 242 -18.38 -15.78 -1.60
N HIS A 243 -19.47 -15.25 -2.16
CA HIS A 243 -19.47 -14.02 -2.96
C HIS A 243 -19.04 -12.77 -2.16
N SER A 244 -19.02 -12.83 -0.82
CA SER A 244 -18.55 -11.71 0.01
C SER A 244 -17.12 -11.29 -0.30
N ILE A 245 -16.26 -12.17 -0.82
CA ILE A 245 -14.90 -11.80 -1.25
C ILE A 245 -14.91 -10.67 -2.30
N PHE A 246 -16.01 -10.51 -3.03
CA PHE A 246 -16.21 -9.45 -4.01
C PHE A 246 -16.94 -8.22 -3.45
N SER A 247 -17.19 -8.08 -2.15
CA SER A 247 -17.93 -6.93 -1.58
C SER A 247 -17.07 -5.71 -1.24
N TRP A 248 -15.79 -5.73 -1.58
CA TRP A 248 -14.83 -4.67 -1.28
C TRP A 248 -15.17 -3.33 -1.96
N THR A 249 -14.63 -2.23 -1.43
CA THR A 249 -14.79 -0.88 -2.00
C THR A 249 -13.46 -0.12 -1.85
N ALA A 250 -12.93 0.39 -2.96
CA ALA A 250 -11.74 1.23 -3.00
C ALA A 250 -12.02 2.63 -2.42
N LYS A 251 -10.96 3.28 -1.95
CA LYS A 251 -11.03 4.68 -1.50
C LYS A 251 -11.34 5.60 -2.69
N LEU A 252 -12.06 6.69 -2.43
CA LEU A 252 -12.53 7.69 -3.40
C LEU A 252 -11.43 8.39 -4.22
N GLU A 253 -10.14 8.10 -4.00
CA GLU A 253 -9.03 8.69 -4.75
C GLU A 253 -8.84 8.09 -6.16
N GLU A 254 -9.53 6.99 -6.50
CA GLU A 254 -9.56 6.43 -7.87
C GLU A 254 -10.95 6.51 -8.56
N PRO A 255 -11.62 7.68 -8.70
CA PRO A 255 -12.89 7.75 -9.41
C PRO A 255 -12.75 7.38 -10.89
N GLY A 256 -13.65 6.53 -11.40
CA GLY A 256 -13.74 6.22 -12.83
C GLY A 256 -12.67 5.29 -13.41
N LYS A 257 -11.74 4.76 -12.59
CA LYS A 257 -10.80 3.73 -13.05
C LYS A 257 -11.40 2.34 -12.86
N LEU A 258 -11.52 1.60 -13.95
CA LEU A 258 -11.91 0.18 -13.89
C LEU A 258 -10.84 -0.63 -13.15
N ARG A 259 -11.31 -1.58 -12.37
CA ARG A 259 -10.54 -2.48 -11.51
C ARG A 259 -10.88 -3.92 -11.88
N ASP A 260 -9.99 -4.83 -11.50
CA ASP A 260 -10.23 -6.27 -11.53
C ASP A 260 -11.32 -6.66 -10.51
N ALA A 261 -11.73 -7.92 -10.48
CA ALA A 261 -12.67 -8.46 -9.50
C ALA A 261 -12.14 -8.42 -8.06
N PHE A 262 -10.81 -8.43 -7.88
CA PHE A 262 -10.14 -8.55 -6.59
C PHE A 262 -9.68 -7.21 -6.00
N ALA A 263 -9.71 -7.14 -4.68
CA ALA A 263 -9.19 -6.00 -3.91
C ALA A 263 -7.66 -5.97 -3.93
N LYS A 264 -7.08 -4.78 -3.72
CA LYS A 264 -5.62 -4.60 -3.60
C LYS A 264 -5.10 -4.70 -2.17
N SER A 265 -5.95 -4.50 -1.17
CA SER A 265 -5.56 -4.64 0.24
C SER A 265 -6.75 -4.98 1.15
N PRO A 266 -6.50 -5.49 2.37
CA PRO A 266 -7.55 -5.67 3.38
C PRO A 266 -8.30 -4.38 3.74
N ASP A 267 -7.73 -3.21 3.50
CA ASP A 267 -8.38 -1.93 3.85
C ASP A 267 -9.59 -1.63 2.96
N GLU A 268 -9.66 -2.22 1.76
CA GLU A 268 -10.84 -2.10 0.88
C GLU A 268 -12.04 -2.89 1.42
N PHE A 269 -11.86 -3.70 2.47
CA PHE A 269 -12.92 -4.41 3.18
C PHE A 269 -13.41 -3.68 4.44
N ALA A 270 -12.98 -2.43 4.69
CA ALA A 270 -13.35 -1.67 5.89
C ALA A 270 -14.86 -1.57 6.14
N SER A 271 -15.68 -1.61 5.07
CA SER A 271 -17.15 -1.56 5.14
C SER A 271 -17.82 -2.94 5.17
N CYS A 272 -17.06 -4.03 5.38
CA CYS A 272 -17.55 -5.40 5.24
C CYS A 272 -17.76 -6.15 6.58
N ALA A 273 -17.66 -5.45 7.71
CA ALA A 273 -17.81 -6.07 9.04
C ALA A 273 -19.20 -6.70 9.27
N ASP A 274 -20.22 -6.23 8.56
CA ASP A 274 -21.61 -6.66 8.61
C ASP A 274 -22.07 -7.38 7.32
N VAL A 275 -21.12 -7.85 6.50
CA VAL A 275 -21.43 -8.63 5.29
C VAL A 275 -21.52 -10.11 5.65
N GLU A 276 -22.73 -10.64 5.67
CA GLU A 276 -23.02 -12.03 5.99
C GLU A 276 -22.96 -12.91 4.73
N PRO A 277 -22.40 -14.13 4.83
CA PRO A 277 -22.31 -15.03 3.69
C PRO A 277 -23.69 -15.60 3.34
N ASN A 278 -23.85 -16.08 2.10
CA ASN A 278 -24.97 -16.95 1.74
C ASN A 278 -24.47 -18.39 1.60
N THR A 279 -25.20 -19.35 2.17
CA THR A 279 -24.85 -20.78 2.11
C THR A 279 -25.15 -21.42 0.75
N THR A 280 -25.90 -20.75 -0.14
CA THR A 280 -26.31 -21.28 -1.45
C THR A 280 -25.76 -20.51 -2.64
N SER A 281 -24.65 -19.79 -2.46
CA SER A 281 -23.99 -19.05 -3.53
C SER A 281 -23.57 -19.96 -4.69
N ARG A 282 -23.75 -19.49 -5.92
CA ARG A 282 -23.36 -20.23 -7.14
C ARG A 282 -21.84 -20.30 -7.30
N GLU A 283 -21.38 -21.23 -8.12
CA GLU A 283 -19.96 -21.35 -8.44
C GLU A 283 -19.48 -20.21 -9.36
N PHE A 284 -18.17 -19.93 -9.28
CA PHE A 284 -17.45 -19.00 -10.14
C PHE A 284 -16.02 -19.48 -10.31
N ALA A 285 -15.37 -19.03 -11.38
CA ALA A 285 -14.00 -19.44 -11.70
C ALA A 285 -13.24 -18.32 -12.41
N LEU A 286 -11.94 -18.26 -12.16
CA LEU A 286 -11.05 -17.38 -12.91
C LEU A 286 -10.73 -18.00 -14.28
N THR A 287 -10.86 -17.22 -15.34
CA THR A 287 -10.56 -17.59 -16.73
C THR A 287 -9.59 -16.57 -17.34
N ASN A 288 -9.09 -16.83 -18.54
CA ASN A 288 -8.32 -15.83 -19.31
C ASN A 288 -9.17 -14.62 -19.75
N ASN A 289 -10.50 -14.68 -19.63
CA ASN A 289 -11.43 -13.56 -19.82
C ASN A 289 -11.74 -12.80 -18.52
N GLY A 290 -11.18 -13.23 -17.38
CA GLY A 290 -11.48 -12.69 -16.06
C GLY A 290 -12.29 -13.64 -15.19
N LEU A 291 -12.89 -13.09 -14.14
CA LEU A 291 -13.76 -13.87 -13.25
C LEU A 291 -15.08 -14.17 -13.98
N ARG A 292 -15.30 -15.44 -14.33
CA ARG A 292 -16.59 -15.95 -14.80
C ARG A 292 -17.44 -16.27 -13.58
N ILE A 293 -18.58 -15.62 -13.46
CA ILE A 293 -19.47 -15.71 -12.30
C ILE A 293 -20.92 -15.63 -12.75
N GLN A 294 -21.78 -16.45 -12.13
CA GLN A 294 -23.22 -16.29 -12.28
C GLN A 294 -23.74 -15.34 -11.22
N MET A 295 -24.26 -14.19 -11.64
CA MET A 295 -24.83 -13.19 -10.74
C MET A 295 -26.09 -12.56 -11.33
N ARG A 296 -26.88 -11.94 -10.45
CA ARG A 296 -28.02 -11.14 -10.88
C ARG A 296 -27.54 -9.78 -11.31
N ILE A 297 -28.09 -9.28 -12.41
CA ILE A 297 -27.69 -8.01 -13.02
C ILE A 297 -28.87 -7.05 -13.01
N ASN A 298 -28.69 -5.87 -12.44
CA ASN A 298 -29.63 -4.75 -12.59
C ASN A 298 -29.13 -3.83 -13.70
N ASP A 299 -29.73 -3.93 -14.87
CA ASP A 299 -29.41 -3.18 -16.09
C ASP A 299 -30.45 -2.09 -16.41
N LYS A 300 -31.30 -1.72 -15.43
CA LYS A 300 -32.30 -0.64 -15.60
C LYS A 300 -31.67 0.73 -15.86
N ASN A 301 -30.37 0.90 -15.61
CA ASN A 301 -29.60 2.09 -15.93
C ASN A 301 -28.61 1.77 -17.06
N THR A 302 -28.66 2.55 -18.14
CA THR A 302 -27.87 2.31 -19.36
C THR A 302 -26.38 2.60 -19.21
N ASN A 303 -25.97 3.42 -18.22
CA ASN A 303 -24.59 3.86 -18.07
C ASN A 303 -23.83 3.16 -16.94
N MET A 304 -24.53 2.52 -15.99
CA MET A 304 -23.90 1.82 -14.86
C MET A 304 -24.78 0.64 -14.45
N ILE A 305 -24.22 -0.55 -14.56
CA ILE A 305 -24.89 -1.82 -14.32
C ILE A 305 -24.52 -2.29 -12.91
N TRP A 306 -25.47 -2.86 -12.17
CA TRP A 306 -25.18 -3.41 -10.85
C TRP A 306 -25.15 -4.93 -10.89
N GLY A 307 -24.02 -5.51 -10.53
CA GLY A 307 -23.93 -6.93 -10.18
C GLY A 307 -24.38 -7.13 -8.74
N VAL A 308 -25.32 -8.02 -8.49
CA VAL A 308 -25.83 -8.30 -7.14
C VAL A 308 -25.26 -9.64 -6.65
N LEU A 309 -24.56 -9.59 -5.52
CA LEU A 309 -23.83 -10.70 -4.93
C LEU A 309 -24.76 -11.58 -4.07
N ASP A 310 -24.44 -12.87 -4.00
CA ASP A 310 -25.07 -13.83 -3.09
C ASP A 310 -24.46 -13.68 -1.68
N CYS A 311 -24.53 -12.48 -1.12
CA CYS A 311 -24.19 -12.16 0.26
C CYS A 311 -25.03 -10.95 0.69
N THR A 312 -25.22 -10.77 2.00
CA THR A 312 -26.08 -9.69 2.49
C THR A 312 -25.36 -8.76 3.45
N ARG A 313 -25.84 -7.52 3.52
CA ARG A 313 -25.43 -6.52 4.49
C ARG A 313 -26.71 -5.91 5.06
N LYS A 314 -26.90 -6.01 6.38
CA LYS A 314 -28.11 -5.52 7.06
C LYS A 314 -29.41 -6.01 6.41
N GLY A 315 -29.44 -7.29 6.01
CA GLY A 315 -30.61 -7.93 5.38
C GLY A 315 -30.82 -7.64 3.89
N LYS A 316 -29.96 -6.83 3.25
CA LYS A 316 -30.03 -6.53 1.81
C LYS A 316 -28.88 -7.18 1.05
N HIS A 317 -29.11 -7.60 -0.19
CA HIS A 317 -28.08 -8.18 -1.03
C HIS A 317 -27.07 -7.14 -1.51
N VAL A 318 -25.78 -7.46 -1.39
CA VAL A 318 -24.72 -6.52 -1.71
C VAL A 318 -24.65 -6.26 -3.22
N ALA A 319 -24.70 -4.99 -3.62
CA ALA A 319 -24.54 -4.59 -5.01
C ALA A 319 -23.11 -4.08 -5.29
N ILE A 320 -22.56 -4.44 -6.45
CA ILE A 320 -21.27 -3.96 -6.96
C ILE A 320 -21.44 -3.24 -8.31
N PRO A 321 -20.77 -2.09 -8.51
CA PRO A 321 -20.83 -1.34 -9.75
C PRO A 321 -20.01 -2.03 -10.85
N LEU A 322 -20.63 -2.18 -12.01
CA LEU A 322 -20.06 -2.76 -13.21
C LEU A 322 -20.25 -1.80 -14.40
N GLU A 323 -19.24 -1.70 -15.24
CA GLU A 323 -19.26 -0.95 -16.49
C GLU A 323 -19.06 -1.94 -17.65
N GLN A 324 -19.92 -1.88 -18.67
CA GLN A 324 -19.81 -2.75 -19.84
C GLN A 324 -18.51 -2.46 -20.60
N ILE A 325 -17.73 -3.49 -20.88
CA ILE A 325 -16.53 -3.42 -21.72
C ILE A 325 -16.80 -4.12 -23.04
N GLY A 326 -16.57 -3.41 -24.14
CA GLY A 326 -16.74 -3.97 -25.49
C GLY A 326 -18.21 -4.21 -25.83
N ASP A 327 -18.47 -5.23 -26.65
CA ASP A 327 -19.82 -5.56 -27.09
C ASP A 327 -20.68 -6.11 -25.94
N ALA A 328 -21.93 -5.63 -25.84
CA ALA A 328 -22.92 -6.12 -24.88
C ALA A 328 -23.16 -7.63 -25.00
N ALA A 329 -23.03 -8.20 -26.21
CA ALA A 329 -23.13 -9.64 -26.45
C ALA A 329 -22.05 -10.45 -25.71
N GLU A 330 -20.88 -9.87 -25.43
CA GLU A 330 -19.79 -10.54 -24.71
C GLU A 330 -20.05 -10.64 -23.20
N ARG A 331 -20.98 -9.83 -22.65
CA ARG A 331 -21.30 -9.79 -21.20
C ARG A 331 -20.04 -9.63 -20.32
N ARG A 332 -19.12 -8.79 -20.80
CA ARG A 332 -17.87 -8.47 -20.13
C ARG A 332 -17.96 -7.11 -19.47
N TYR A 333 -17.54 -7.05 -18.23
CA TYR A 333 -17.66 -5.86 -17.40
C TYR A 333 -16.34 -5.55 -16.71
N GLY A 334 -16.03 -4.27 -16.56
CA GLY A 334 -15.03 -3.81 -15.61
C GLY A 334 -15.72 -3.43 -14.31
N ARG A 335 -15.03 -3.63 -13.19
CA ARG A 335 -15.56 -3.24 -11.89
C ARG A 335 -15.13 -1.81 -11.55
N LEU A 336 -16.04 -0.98 -11.07
CA LEU A 336 -15.65 0.31 -10.50
C LEU A 336 -15.20 0.13 -9.05
N GLY A 337 -14.10 0.80 -8.68
CA GLY A 337 -13.55 0.68 -7.33
C GLY A 337 -14.46 1.26 -6.25
N HIS A 338 -15.20 2.33 -6.54
CA HIS A 338 -16.12 2.99 -5.61
C HIS A 338 -17.58 2.77 -6.02
N ARG A 339 -18.51 2.87 -5.06
CA ARG A 339 -19.97 2.66 -5.25
C ARG A 339 -20.71 3.75 -6.07
N GLY A 340 -20.01 4.52 -6.92
CA GLY A 340 -20.57 5.71 -7.59
C GLY A 340 -20.69 6.93 -6.65
N PRO A 341 -21.32 8.05 -7.09
CA PRO A 341 -21.76 9.11 -6.17
C PRO A 341 -22.69 8.54 -5.09
N ALA A 342 -22.86 9.27 -3.97
CA ALA A 342 -23.45 8.80 -2.71
C ALA A 342 -24.80 8.03 -2.79
N ASP A 343 -25.49 8.11 -3.93
CA ASP A 343 -26.82 7.56 -4.17
C ASP A 343 -26.86 6.42 -5.24
N GLY A 344 -25.71 5.96 -5.75
CA GLY A 344 -25.64 5.09 -6.94
C GLY A 344 -25.89 3.59 -6.69
N ALA A 345 -25.10 2.96 -5.82
CA ALA A 345 -25.23 1.54 -5.45
C ALA A 345 -25.99 1.40 -4.14
N THR A 346 -27.27 1.05 -4.18
CA THR A 346 -27.97 0.61 -2.97
C THR A 346 -28.01 -0.91 -2.95
N ASP A 347 -27.69 -1.48 -1.78
CA ASP A 347 -27.87 -2.92 -1.57
C ASP A 347 -29.35 -3.27 -1.81
N VAL A 348 -29.60 -4.40 -2.47
CA VAL A 348 -30.88 -4.75 -3.06
C VAL A 348 -31.75 -5.51 -2.06
N GLU A 349 -33.00 -5.10 -1.88
CA GLU A 349 -33.96 -5.82 -1.04
C GLU A 349 -34.15 -7.26 -1.52
N ALA A 350 -34.30 -8.20 -0.57
CA ALA A 350 -34.46 -9.62 -0.88
C ALA A 350 -35.62 -9.91 -1.85
N ALA A 351 -36.74 -9.16 -1.74
CA ALA A 351 -37.88 -9.30 -2.64
C ALA A 351 -37.50 -8.99 -4.10
N ILE A 352 -36.80 -7.88 -4.33
CA ILE A 352 -36.34 -7.47 -5.67
C ILE A 352 -35.30 -8.48 -6.17
N PHE A 353 -34.35 -8.86 -5.31
CA PHE A 353 -33.31 -9.82 -5.65
C PHE A 353 -33.88 -11.16 -6.15
N ASN A 354 -34.94 -11.66 -5.50
CA ASN A 354 -35.57 -12.92 -5.86
C ASN A 354 -36.30 -12.88 -7.22
N GLU A 355 -36.71 -11.70 -7.68
CA GLU A 355 -37.33 -11.51 -9.01
C GLU A 355 -36.29 -11.39 -10.14
N MET A 356 -35.01 -11.14 -9.80
CA MET A 356 -33.96 -10.98 -10.80
C MET A 356 -33.44 -12.31 -11.30
N GLU A 357 -33.17 -12.37 -12.60
CA GLU A 357 -32.58 -13.52 -13.25
C GLU A 357 -31.06 -13.55 -13.10
N TYR A 358 -30.52 -14.75 -12.91
CA TYR A 358 -29.07 -14.96 -12.99
C TYR A 358 -28.59 -14.88 -14.43
N ARG A 359 -27.45 -14.22 -14.62
CA ARG A 359 -26.72 -14.19 -15.88
C ARG A 359 -25.28 -14.61 -15.63
N GLU A 360 -24.74 -15.39 -16.55
CA GLU A 360 -23.29 -15.59 -16.60
C GLU A 360 -22.65 -14.32 -17.17
N VAL A 361 -21.69 -13.78 -16.42
CA VAL A 361 -20.93 -12.59 -16.77
C VAL A 361 -19.45 -12.80 -16.50
N TYR A 362 -18.65 -11.94 -17.11
CA TYR A 362 -17.20 -11.92 -16.92
C TYR A 362 -16.79 -10.57 -16.35
N ILE A 363 -16.20 -10.56 -15.15
CA ILE A 363 -15.51 -9.38 -14.64
C ILE A 363 -14.08 -9.42 -15.18
N ALA A 364 -13.83 -8.61 -16.20
CA ALA A 364 -12.58 -8.62 -16.95
C ALA A 364 -11.42 -8.06 -16.10
N PRO A 365 -10.22 -8.64 -16.21
CA PRO A 365 -9.06 -8.13 -15.52
C PRO A 365 -8.58 -6.85 -16.20
N THR A 366 -7.97 -5.95 -15.43
CA THR A 366 -7.21 -4.82 -15.98
C THR A 366 -5.82 -5.24 -16.49
N GLY A 367 -5.61 -6.54 -16.69
CA GLY A 367 -4.33 -7.13 -17.07
C GLY A 367 -3.84 -6.67 -18.45
N PRO A 368 -2.57 -6.98 -18.81
CA PRO A 368 -1.88 -6.40 -19.94
C PRO A 368 -2.42 -6.96 -21.26
N ARG A 369 -3.55 -6.43 -21.73
CA ARG A 369 -3.94 -6.57 -23.13
C ARG A 369 -3.12 -5.61 -24.00
N ASN A 370 -2.73 -4.47 -23.45
CA ASN A 370 -1.92 -3.44 -24.10
C ASN A 370 -0.78 -3.00 -23.15
N PHE A 371 0.43 -2.83 -23.69
CA PHE A 371 1.53 -2.21 -22.94
C PHE A 371 1.27 -0.71 -22.84
N ASN A 372 0.68 -0.27 -21.73
CA ASN A 372 0.45 1.14 -21.47
C ASN A 372 1.55 1.71 -20.55
N LEU A 373 2.52 2.40 -21.16
CA LEU A 373 3.61 3.09 -20.45
C LEU A 373 3.13 4.05 -19.36
N SER A 374 1.93 4.65 -19.50
CA SER A 374 1.40 5.55 -18.48
C SER A 374 1.01 4.85 -17.18
N GLU A 375 0.82 3.53 -17.17
CA GLU A 375 0.55 2.78 -15.95
C GLU A 375 1.82 2.48 -15.15
N TRP A 376 2.99 2.53 -15.81
CA TRP A 376 4.30 2.22 -15.22
C TRP A 376 5.09 3.49 -14.89
N MET A 377 4.89 4.55 -15.66
CA MET A 377 5.40 5.88 -15.31
C MET A 377 4.52 6.46 -14.20
N ASP A 378 5.12 7.17 -13.24
CA ASP A 378 4.44 7.86 -12.14
C ASP A 378 3.49 8.96 -12.69
N ALA A 379 2.32 8.54 -13.18
CA ALA A 379 1.37 9.39 -13.90
C ALA A 379 0.68 10.42 -13.00
N GLY A 380 0.88 10.33 -11.69
CA GLY A 380 0.46 11.32 -10.69
C GLY A 380 1.60 12.23 -10.19
N ALA A 381 2.82 12.10 -10.71
CA ALA A 381 3.92 12.98 -10.31
C ALA A 381 3.68 14.40 -10.81
N GLN A 382 3.40 15.30 -9.88
CA GLN A 382 3.41 16.74 -10.12
C GLN A 382 4.83 17.29 -9.96
N TYR A 383 5.20 18.18 -10.88
CA TYR A 383 6.52 18.81 -10.94
C TYR A 383 6.37 20.31 -10.70
N THR A 384 7.04 20.82 -9.67
CA THR A 384 6.98 22.25 -9.30
C THR A 384 8.37 22.86 -9.40
N PHE A 385 8.53 23.87 -10.26
CA PHE A 385 9.76 24.67 -10.38
C PHE A 385 9.59 25.99 -9.62
N PHE A 386 10.46 26.24 -8.66
CA PHE A 386 10.53 27.45 -7.86
C PHE A 386 11.67 28.35 -8.32
N MET A 387 11.37 29.61 -8.59
CA MET A 387 12.33 30.64 -8.97
C MET A 387 12.24 31.79 -7.97
N GLU A 388 13.38 32.27 -7.50
CA GLU A 388 13.43 33.50 -6.71
C GLU A 388 13.57 34.68 -7.69
N PRO A 389 12.68 35.70 -7.64
CA PRO A 389 12.83 36.87 -8.47
C PRO A 389 14.16 37.56 -8.14
N PRO A 390 14.93 38.03 -9.14
CA PRO A 390 16.13 38.80 -8.86
C PRO A 390 15.70 40.10 -8.15
N MET A 391 16.17 40.33 -6.92
CA MET A 391 15.72 41.44 -6.05
C MET A 391 16.61 42.69 -6.12
N THR A 392 17.50 42.79 -7.11
CA THR A 392 18.45 43.91 -7.24
C THR A 392 18.06 44.90 -8.34
N PRO A 393 18.44 46.20 -8.26
CA PRO A 393 18.37 47.11 -9.40
C PRO A 393 19.10 46.52 -10.61
N GLY A 394 18.47 46.50 -11.78
CA GLY A 394 18.98 45.76 -12.94
C GLY A 394 18.57 44.29 -12.94
N SER A 395 17.33 43.99 -12.57
CA SER A 395 16.71 42.66 -12.71
C SER A 395 15.97 42.54 -14.05
N PRO A 396 15.89 41.35 -14.65
CA PRO A 396 15.23 41.16 -15.94
C PRO A 396 13.75 41.49 -15.84
N LEU A 397 13.23 42.18 -16.86
CA LEU A 397 11.80 42.41 -16.98
C LEU A 397 11.14 41.16 -17.55
N VAL A 398 10.15 40.62 -16.84
CA VAL A 398 9.29 39.54 -17.36
C VAL A 398 8.28 40.14 -18.31
N ILE A 399 8.27 39.67 -19.56
CA ILE A 399 7.41 40.21 -20.60
C ILE A 399 6.18 39.31 -20.81
N ASP A 400 6.36 37.99 -20.82
CA ASP A 400 5.26 37.03 -21.01
C ASP A 400 5.64 35.65 -20.45
N LEU A 401 4.63 34.85 -20.11
CA LEU A 401 4.75 33.49 -19.57
C LEU A 401 3.78 32.57 -20.30
N LYS A 402 4.24 31.39 -20.72
CA LYS A 402 3.40 30.34 -21.32
C LYS A 402 3.73 28.97 -20.77
N ALA A 403 2.80 28.04 -20.86
CA ALA A 403 3.00 26.64 -20.49
C ALA A 403 2.22 25.75 -21.46
N THR A 404 2.67 24.50 -21.61
CA THR A 404 1.96 23.50 -22.40
C THR A 404 0.98 22.70 -21.55
N GLY A 405 -0.06 22.15 -22.20
CA GLY A 405 -1.08 21.31 -21.56
C GLY A 405 -1.77 22.02 -20.41
N GLU A 406 -1.81 21.36 -19.24
CA GLU A 406 -2.43 21.90 -18.02
C GLU A 406 -1.44 22.63 -17.10
N GLY A 407 -0.24 22.93 -17.58
CA GLY A 407 0.79 23.63 -16.80
C GLY A 407 0.35 25.04 -16.39
N ARG A 408 0.70 25.46 -15.17
CA ARG A 408 0.28 26.76 -14.61
C ARG A 408 1.44 27.54 -14.02
N TRP A 409 1.45 28.83 -14.30
CA TRP A 409 2.34 29.80 -13.66
C TRP A 409 1.64 30.49 -12.49
N LYS A 410 2.35 30.63 -11.37
CA LYS A 410 1.95 31.48 -10.26
C LYS A 410 3.07 32.47 -9.97
N PHE A 411 2.71 33.75 -9.88
CA PHE A 411 3.65 34.84 -9.73
C PHE A 411 3.40 35.58 -8.43
N GLY A 412 4.45 35.79 -7.65
CA GLY A 412 4.40 36.58 -6.42
C GLY A 412 5.70 37.36 -6.18
N PRO A 413 5.68 38.34 -5.27
CA PRO A 413 6.83 39.19 -4.98
C PRO A 413 8.02 38.45 -4.35
N ARG A 414 7.83 37.20 -3.92
CA ARG A 414 8.85 36.38 -3.25
C ARG A 414 9.28 35.14 -4.04
N ALA A 415 8.47 34.67 -4.97
CA ALA A 415 8.75 33.47 -5.76
C ALA A 415 7.87 33.43 -7.02
N TRP A 416 8.41 32.86 -8.09
CA TRP A 416 7.66 32.43 -9.27
C TRP A 416 7.62 30.91 -9.30
N GLU A 417 6.46 30.35 -9.63
CA GLU A 417 6.21 28.91 -9.58
C GLU A 417 5.66 28.45 -10.93
N LEU A 418 6.27 27.42 -11.51
CA LEU A 418 5.70 26.66 -12.63
C LEU A 418 5.31 25.28 -12.12
N LYS A 419 4.02 24.94 -12.22
CA LYS A 419 3.51 23.59 -11.96
C LYS A 419 3.21 22.87 -13.27
N LEU A 420 3.71 21.64 -13.40
CA LEU A 420 3.42 20.72 -14.51
C LEU A 420 2.84 19.43 -13.94
N GLU A 421 1.68 19.03 -14.45
CA GLU A 421 0.90 17.88 -13.95
C GLU A 421 1.48 16.53 -14.35
N LYS A 422 2.31 16.47 -15.42
CA LYS A 422 2.91 15.24 -15.92
C LYS A 422 4.18 15.49 -16.73
N THR A 423 4.97 14.43 -16.93
CA THR A 423 6.13 14.44 -17.83
C THR A 423 5.70 14.68 -19.29
N GLY A 424 6.60 15.20 -20.12
CA GLY A 424 6.37 15.59 -21.51
C GLY A 424 5.89 17.04 -21.70
N HIS A 425 5.77 17.82 -20.63
CA HIS A 425 5.28 19.21 -20.65
C HIS A 425 6.39 20.19 -20.24
N CYS A 426 6.18 21.47 -20.55
CA CYS A 426 7.13 22.54 -20.26
C CYS A 426 6.43 23.90 -20.09
N GLY A 427 7.18 24.86 -19.55
CA GLY A 427 6.83 26.26 -19.48
C GLY A 427 7.95 27.14 -20.03
N ALA A 428 7.56 28.29 -20.55
CA ALA A 428 8.44 29.29 -21.14
C ALA A 428 8.27 30.63 -20.44
N MET A 429 9.39 31.31 -20.21
CA MET A 429 9.42 32.69 -19.74
C MET A 429 10.14 33.57 -20.75
N LEU A 430 9.47 34.61 -21.23
CA LEU A 430 10.12 35.65 -22.01
C LEU A 430 10.65 36.74 -21.08
N LEU A 431 11.96 36.94 -21.13
CA LEU A 431 12.69 37.88 -20.29
C LEU A 431 13.43 38.91 -21.15
N GLN A 432 13.57 40.12 -20.62
CA GLN A 432 14.48 41.14 -21.16
C GLN A 432 15.74 41.22 -20.31
N HIS A 433 16.91 41.27 -20.96
CA HIS A 433 18.18 41.38 -20.28
C HIS A 433 18.29 42.74 -19.55
N PRO A 434 18.82 42.80 -18.32
CA PRO A 434 18.84 44.06 -17.56
C PRO A 434 19.69 45.20 -18.13
N LEU A 435 20.70 44.84 -18.92
CA LEU A 435 21.67 45.77 -19.52
C LEU A 435 21.36 46.09 -21.00
N GLY A 436 20.12 45.91 -21.46
CA GLY A 436 19.75 46.23 -22.83
C GLY A 436 18.32 45.88 -23.22
N GLU A 437 18.05 45.93 -24.52
CA GLU A 437 16.76 45.53 -25.11
C GLU A 437 16.73 44.06 -25.57
N ASP A 438 17.83 43.33 -25.35
CA ASP A 438 17.95 41.92 -25.74
C ASP A 438 16.91 41.08 -24.99
N GLN A 439 16.02 40.43 -25.75
CA GLN A 439 15.02 39.52 -25.22
C GLN A 439 15.47 38.08 -25.43
N PHE A 440 15.12 37.21 -24.48
CA PHE A 440 15.42 35.78 -24.55
C PHE A 440 14.34 34.98 -23.83
N VAL A 441 14.18 33.73 -24.25
CA VAL A 441 13.20 32.79 -23.69
C VAL A 441 13.94 31.77 -22.83
N VAL A 442 13.48 31.58 -21.60
CA VAL A 442 13.91 30.48 -20.72
C VAL A 442 12.86 29.39 -20.76
N MET A 443 13.27 28.19 -21.15
CA MET A 443 12.43 26.99 -21.18
C MET A 443 12.73 26.11 -19.97
N LEU A 444 11.69 25.64 -19.29
CA LEU A 444 11.77 24.68 -18.18
C LEU A 444 10.78 23.55 -18.45
N GLY A 445 11.22 22.29 -18.35
CA GLY A 445 10.32 21.18 -18.61
C GLY A 445 10.76 19.88 -17.99
N VAL A 446 9.94 18.86 -18.22
CA VAL A 446 10.18 17.49 -17.74
C VAL A 446 9.99 16.54 -18.90
N HIS A 447 10.95 15.66 -19.14
CA HIS A 447 10.86 14.59 -20.13
C HIS A 447 11.38 13.29 -19.54
N ASN A 448 10.63 12.19 -19.68
CA ASN A 448 10.91 10.89 -19.05
C ASN A 448 11.29 11.00 -17.56
N ASN A 449 10.51 11.77 -16.80
CA ASN A 449 10.71 12.04 -15.37
C ASN A 449 12.03 12.76 -15.00
N ARG A 450 12.78 13.27 -15.98
CA ARG A 450 13.96 14.12 -15.79
C ARG A 450 13.64 15.57 -16.15
N VAL A 451 14.17 16.50 -15.38
CA VAL A 451 14.07 17.93 -15.68
C VAL A 451 15.00 18.31 -16.82
N TRP A 452 14.64 19.36 -17.54
CA TRP A 452 15.51 19.97 -18.54
C TRP A 452 15.27 21.48 -18.60
N THR A 453 16.27 22.23 -19.05
CA THR A 453 16.20 23.66 -19.34
C THR A 453 16.81 24.00 -20.69
N ASN A 454 16.34 25.08 -21.32
CA ASN A 454 17.00 25.69 -22.47
C ASN A 454 16.88 27.22 -22.45
N ILE A 455 17.73 27.92 -23.20
CA ILE A 455 17.66 29.37 -23.39
C ILE A 455 17.72 29.69 -24.88
N GLU A 456 16.77 30.48 -25.39
CA GLU A 456 16.76 30.93 -26.78
C GLU A 456 16.80 32.47 -26.88
N PRO A 457 17.75 33.06 -27.62
CA PRO A 457 17.69 34.49 -27.97
C PRO A 457 16.46 34.79 -28.83
N LYS A 458 15.73 35.88 -28.53
CA LYS A 458 14.56 36.31 -29.30
C LYS A 458 14.98 37.32 -30.37
N ASN A 459 15.50 36.83 -31.49
CA ASN A 459 16.11 37.64 -32.55
C ASN A 459 15.10 38.17 -33.59
N GLY A 460 13.93 38.67 -33.15
CA GLY A 460 12.93 39.24 -34.07
C GLY A 460 12.27 38.23 -35.02
N SER A 461 12.28 36.93 -34.68
CA SER A 461 11.84 35.81 -35.53
C SER A 461 10.35 35.76 -35.88
N GLY A 462 9.54 36.75 -35.50
CA GLY A 462 8.09 36.76 -35.71
C GLY A 462 7.30 35.72 -34.91
N GLU A 463 7.95 34.65 -34.43
CA GLU A 463 7.34 33.61 -33.59
C GLU A 463 6.83 34.18 -32.25
N SER A 464 5.59 33.86 -31.93
CA SER A 464 4.99 34.11 -30.62
C SER A 464 5.62 33.20 -29.55
N LEU A 465 5.53 33.61 -28.29
CA LEU A 465 6.02 32.78 -27.17
C LEU A 465 5.29 31.44 -27.11
N GLN A 466 4.00 31.39 -27.48
CA GLN A 466 3.23 30.15 -27.49
C GLN A 466 3.73 29.18 -28.59
N GLU A 467 4.04 29.67 -29.79
CA GLU A 467 4.60 28.86 -30.87
C GLU A 467 5.97 28.29 -30.48
N ILE A 468 6.85 29.12 -29.91
CA ILE A 468 8.13 28.66 -29.36
C ILE A 468 7.88 27.58 -28.30
N THR A 469 6.97 27.80 -27.35
CA THR A 469 6.67 26.85 -26.27
C THR A 469 6.13 25.51 -26.81
N ASN A 470 5.24 25.55 -27.80
CA ASN A 470 4.64 24.36 -28.40
C ASN A 470 5.65 23.54 -29.22
N ASN A 471 6.67 24.18 -29.79
CA ASN A 471 7.76 23.48 -30.49
C ASN A 471 8.60 22.61 -29.55
N TYR A 472 8.53 22.83 -28.22
CA TYR A 472 9.15 22.00 -27.19
C TYR A 472 8.23 20.88 -26.66
N LEU A 473 7.00 20.79 -27.17
CA LEU A 473 6.10 19.69 -26.83
C LEU A 473 6.57 18.42 -27.56
N VAL A 474 6.92 17.39 -26.81
CA VAL A 474 7.37 16.12 -27.39
C VAL A 474 6.14 15.36 -27.92
N THR A 475 5.80 15.58 -29.19
CA THR A 475 4.84 14.75 -29.93
C THR A 475 5.59 13.80 -30.86
N ALA A 476 5.11 12.56 -30.97
CA ALA A 476 5.86 11.39 -31.39
C ALA A 476 6.53 11.40 -32.80
N ASN A 477 6.28 12.40 -33.65
CA ASN A 477 6.62 12.26 -35.09
C ASN A 477 7.76 13.16 -35.61
N ASP A 478 8.07 14.34 -35.05
CA ASP A 478 9.09 15.25 -35.64
C ASP A 478 10.09 15.88 -34.65
N PHE A 479 10.06 15.50 -33.38
CA PHE A 479 10.85 16.15 -32.34
C PHE A 479 12.35 15.76 -32.35
N HIS A 480 12.70 14.59 -32.89
CA HIS A 480 14.00 13.95 -32.70
C HIS A 480 15.17 14.55 -33.49
N THR A 481 14.92 15.43 -34.45
CA THR A 481 15.93 15.93 -35.40
C THR A 481 16.20 17.43 -35.33
N SER A 482 15.41 18.18 -34.54
CA SER A 482 15.58 19.64 -34.40
C SER A 482 16.64 20.00 -33.34
N ASP A 483 17.32 21.14 -33.52
CA ASP A 483 18.24 21.67 -32.51
C ASP A 483 17.52 22.02 -31.18
N ARG A 484 16.24 22.38 -31.27
CA ARG A 484 15.34 22.60 -30.11
C ARG A 484 15.08 21.30 -29.32
N GLY A 485 15.17 20.13 -29.95
CA GLY A 485 14.94 18.83 -29.31
C GLY A 485 16.09 18.31 -28.45
N LYS A 486 17.33 18.72 -28.74
CA LYS A 486 18.55 18.18 -28.08
C LYS A 486 18.58 18.46 -26.56
N PRO A 487 18.27 19.66 -26.05
CA PRO A 487 18.26 19.93 -24.61
C PRO A 487 17.23 19.09 -23.82
N VAL A 488 16.08 18.83 -24.45
CA VAL A 488 14.99 18.00 -23.89
C VAL A 488 15.41 16.54 -23.78
N LEU A 489 16.05 16.00 -24.82
CA LEU A 489 16.52 14.61 -24.86
C LEU A 489 17.71 14.37 -23.93
N ASN A 490 18.60 15.34 -23.80
CA ASN A 490 19.79 15.23 -22.95
C ASN A 490 19.50 15.44 -21.46
N GLY A 491 18.32 15.97 -21.09
CA GLY A 491 17.96 16.23 -19.70
C GLY A 491 18.87 17.26 -19.04
N LEU A 492 19.23 18.33 -19.77
CA LEU A 492 20.17 19.34 -19.28
C LEU A 492 19.56 20.10 -18.11
N ASP A 493 20.09 19.93 -16.91
CA ASP A 493 19.71 20.70 -15.72
C ASP A 493 20.47 22.04 -15.62
N GLU A 494 21.40 22.31 -16.54
CA GLU A 494 22.10 23.58 -16.68
C GLU A 494 22.28 23.96 -18.16
N HIS A 495 22.06 25.23 -18.49
CA HIS A 495 22.30 25.75 -19.83
C HIS A 495 22.88 27.17 -19.76
N VAL A 496 23.81 27.50 -20.67
CA VAL A 496 24.44 28.81 -20.78
C VAL A 496 24.32 29.29 -22.23
N GLN A 497 23.80 30.49 -22.42
CA GLN A 497 23.58 31.10 -23.73
C GLN A 497 24.26 32.47 -23.81
N ASP A 498 25.00 32.70 -24.89
CA ASP A 498 25.54 34.02 -25.24
C ASP A 498 24.49 34.81 -26.04
N LEU A 499 24.21 36.04 -25.59
CA LEU A 499 23.26 36.95 -26.23
C LEU A 499 23.97 37.97 -27.13
N GLY A 500 25.30 37.92 -27.24
CA GLY A 500 26.11 38.92 -27.93
C GLY A 500 26.45 40.13 -27.04
N GLY A 501 27.39 40.96 -27.50
CA GLY A 501 27.81 42.17 -26.78
C GLY A 501 28.41 41.90 -25.39
N GLY A 502 28.97 40.71 -25.16
CA GLY A 502 29.56 40.30 -23.88
C GLY A 502 28.55 39.85 -22.81
N LYS A 503 27.26 39.73 -23.16
CA LYS A 503 26.17 39.32 -22.25
C LYS A 503 25.91 37.82 -22.37
N ARG A 504 25.95 37.10 -21.25
CA ARG A 504 25.58 35.68 -21.18
C ARG A 504 24.53 35.46 -20.10
N VAL A 505 23.64 34.51 -20.34
CA VAL A 505 22.64 34.07 -19.37
C VAL A 505 22.88 32.59 -19.07
N SER A 506 22.79 32.21 -17.81
CA SER A 506 22.76 30.80 -17.42
C SER A 506 21.51 30.46 -16.61
N VAL A 507 20.99 29.26 -16.81
CA VAL A 507 19.88 28.69 -16.04
C VAL A 507 20.35 27.38 -15.46
N LYS A 508 20.12 27.18 -14.16
CA LYS A 508 20.46 25.94 -13.45
C LYS A 508 19.30 25.48 -12.57
N ILE A 509 18.91 24.22 -12.73
CA ILE A 509 17.89 23.53 -11.96
C ILE A 509 18.58 22.70 -10.88
N ARG A 510 18.07 22.73 -9.65
CA ARG A 510 18.54 21.90 -8.53
C ARG A 510 17.37 21.22 -7.85
N ASN A 511 17.55 19.98 -7.42
CA ASN A 511 16.55 19.25 -6.64
C ASN A 511 16.23 19.98 -5.32
N GLY A 512 14.95 20.08 -4.98
CA GLY A 512 14.46 20.47 -3.67
C GLY A 512 13.62 19.34 -3.06
N GLU A 513 13.64 19.18 -1.75
CA GLU A 513 12.81 18.19 -1.07
C GLU A 513 11.51 18.81 -0.56
N VAL A 514 10.37 18.30 -1.05
CA VAL A 514 9.08 18.36 -0.37
C VAL A 514 8.40 17.00 -0.59
N ARG A 515 7.76 16.45 0.44
CA ARG A 515 7.16 15.10 0.37
C ARG A 515 6.04 15.03 -0.70
N ARG A 516 6.12 14.01 -1.57
CA ARG A 516 5.18 13.63 -2.65
C ARG A 516 5.08 14.57 -3.88
N GLU A 517 5.61 15.79 -3.84
CA GLU A 517 5.76 16.64 -5.04
C GLU A 517 7.23 16.72 -5.46
N LYS A 518 7.52 16.59 -6.76
CA LYS A 518 8.89 16.77 -7.26
C LYS A 518 9.16 18.27 -7.40
N CYS A 519 9.87 18.82 -6.41
CA CYS A 519 10.16 20.25 -6.35
C CYS A 519 11.59 20.54 -6.83
N PHE A 520 11.75 21.61 -7.61
CA PHE A 520 13.04 22.02 -8.14
C PHE A 520 13.25 23.52 -7.92
N ARG A 521 14.46 23.91 -7.54
CA ARG A 521 14.85 25.33 -7.50
C ARG A 521 15.58 25.69 -8.79
N VAL A 522 15.16 26.76 -9.42
CA VAL A 522 15.77 27.27 -10.65
C VAL A 522 16.46 28.58 -10.35
N ARG A 523 17.73 28.67 -10.75
CA ARG A 523 18.54 29.88 -10.64
C ARG A 523 18.88 30.39 -12.04
N ILE A 524 18.49 31.64 -12.32
CA ILE A 524 18.86 32.36 -13.53
C ILE A 524 19.97 33.34 -13.17
N SER A 525 21.11 33.28 -13.87
CA SER A 525 22.26 34.16 -13.62
C SER A 525 22.64 34.93 -14.89
N PHE A 526 23.06 36.19 -14.69
CA PHE A 526 23.48 37.10 -15.76
C PHE A 526 24.98 37.34 -15.62
N LEU A 527 25.73 37.04 -16.67
CA LEU A 527 27.18 37.19 -16.71
C LEU A 527 27.55 38.22 -17.77
N VAL A 528 28.41 39.18 -17.42
CA VAL A 528 28.90 40.21 -18.34
C VAL A 528 30.41 40.14 -18.38
N TYR A 529 31.00 40.01 -19.57
CA TYR A 529 32.44 40.17 -19.71
C TYR A 529 32.78 41.66 -19.77
N ASN A 530 33.54 42.16 -18.80
CA ASN A 530 34.28 43.40 -18.98
C ASN A 530 35.47 43.11 -19.89
N SER A 531 35.36 43.42 -21.18
CA SER A 531 36.53 43.51 -22.06
C SER A 531 37.29 44.82 -21.78
N LYS A 532 37.97 44.88 -20.63
CA LYS A 532 39.10 45.77 -20.37
C LYS A 532 40.10 45.08 -19.44
N LEU A 533 41.12 44.48 -20.04
CA LEU A 533 42.50 44.55 -19.55
C LEU A 533 43.31 45.26 -20.63
#